data_AF-A0A536DUD9-F1
#
_entry.id   AF-A0A536DUD9-F1
#
_cell.length_a   1.000
_cell.length_b   1.000
_cell.length_c   1.000
_cell.angle_alpha   90.00
_cell.angle_beta   90.00
_cell.angle_gamma   90.00
#
_symmetry.space_group_name_H-M   'P 1'
#
loop_
_entity.id
_entity.type
_entity.pdbx_description
1 polymer ?
#
loop_
_entity_poly.entity_id
_entity_poly.type
_entity_poly.pdbx_seq_one_letter_code
_entity_poly.pdbx_strand_id
1 'polypeptide(L)'
;MATSKRWSRDVTEKSDALDLEPNVFTKDTPRSIAESLKRSAEHSQRRKSDPYRSAMSMLTFYINRAGKNLPKQRRERLEAAKEELRALFGRKRGHA
;
A
#
# COMPACT_ATOMS: atom_id res chain seq x y z
N MET A 1 -8.76 4.45 21.38
CA MET A 1 -7.76 3.49 21.88
C MET A 1 -7.40 2.49 20.77
N ALA A 2 -6.09 2.36 20.52
CA ALA A 2 -5.36 1.37 19.73
C ALA A 2 -6.12 0.33 18.87
N THR A 3 -6.27 0.59 17.56
CA THR A 3 -6.60 -0.46 16.57
C THR A 3 -5.57 -0.60 15.44
N SER A 4 -4.52 0.22 15.41
CA SER A 4 -3.45 0.17 14.41
C SER A 4 -2.52 -1.05 14.57
N LYS A 5 -2.41 -1.60 15.79
CA LYS A 5 -1.44 -2.68 16.11
C LYS A 5 -1.86 -4.08 15.66
N ARG A 6 -3.15 -4.31 15.38
CA ARG A 6 -3.66 -5.61 14.90
C ARG A 6 -3.62 -5.76 13.38
N TRP A 7 -3.64 -4.65 12.65
CA TRP A 7 -3.67 -4.69 11.18
C TRP A 7 -2.35 -5.13 10.58
N SER A 8 -1.22 -4.66 11.11
CA SER A 8 0.09 -5.03 10.60
C SER A 8 0.30 -6.55 10.57
N ARG A 9 -0.29 -7.27 11.55
CA ARG A 9 -0.20 -8.73 11.70
C ARG A 9 -1.07 -9.52 10.71
N ASP A 10 -2.32 -9.10 10.52
CA ASP A 10 -3.26 -9.72 9.55
C ASP A 10 -2.76 -9.55 8.09
N VAL A 11 -2.12 -8.41 7.85
CA VAL A 11 -1.48 -8.05 6.57
C VAL A 11 -0.23 -8.90 6.29
N THR A 12 0.52 -9.31 7.32
CA THR A 12 1.71 -10.16 7.17
C THR A 12 1.36 -11.60 6.80
N GLU A 13 0.16 -12.09 7.14
CA GLU A 13 -0.25 -13.47 6.87
C GLU A 13 -0.91 -13.67 5.50
N LYS A 14 -1.59 -12.65 4.95
CA LYS A 14 -2.45 -12.81 3.76
C LYS A 14 -1.94 -12.19 2.46
N SER A 15 -0.84 -11.45 2.47
CA SER A 15 -0.29 -10.83 1.27
C SER A 15 1.22 -10.87 1.32
N ASP A 16 1.87 -11.14 0.19
CA ASP A 16 3.33 -11.22 -0.02
C ASP A 16 4.11 -10.28 0.89
N ALA A 17 4.43 -10.74 2.11
CA ALA A 17 4.56 -9.84 3.24
C ALA A 17 5.77 -8.92 3.08
N LEU A 18 5.46 -7.64 2.86
CA LEU A 18 6.45 -6.60 2.84
C LEU A 18 6.78 -6.19 4.28
N ASP A 19 8.04 -5.86 4.54
CA ASP A 19 8.43 -5.13 5.76
C ASP A 19 7.92 -3.70 5.63
N LEU A 20 6.64 -3.52 5.99
CA LEU A 20 5.98 -2.22 5.95
C LEU A 20 6.57 -1.33 7.02
N GLU A 21 7.05 -0.15 6.61
CA GLU A 21 7.34 0.91 7.58
C GLU A 21 6.07 1.18 8.42
N PRO A 22 6.21 1.42 9.73
CA PRO A 22 5.09 1.91 10.51
C PRO A 22 4.57 3.20 9.87
N ASN A 23 3.25 3.37 9.80
CA ASN A 23 2.59 4.59 9.34
C ASN A 23 2.60 4.88 7.82
N VAL A 24 2.90 3.89 6.96
CA VAL A 24 2.84 4.04 5.48
C VAL A 24 1.48 4.59 5.02
N PHE A 25 0.38 4.03 5.52
CA PHE A 25 -0.99 4.43 5.15
C PHE A 25 -1.55 5.61 5.93
N THR A 26 -0.74 6.21 6.81
CA THR A 26 -1.13 7.40 7.57
C THR A 26 -0.47 8.67 7.09
N LYS A 27 0.31 8.62 6.00
CA LYS A 27 0.86 9.81 5.36
C LYS A 27 -0.23 10.62 4.66
N ASP A 28 -0.03 11.93 4.60
CA ASP A 28 -1.03 12.86 4.08
C ASP A 28 -1.06 12.97 2.56
N THR A 29 0.03 12.61 1.87
CA THR A 29 0.14 12.73 0.42
C THR A 29 0.12 11.36 -0.27
N PRO A 30 -0.57 11.23 -1.42
CA PRO A 30 -0.59 9.99 -2.21
C PRO A 30 0.81 9.51 -2.60
N ARG A 31 1.67 10.46 -2.99
CA ARG A 31 3.04 10.18 -3.41
C ARG A 31 3.90 9.61 -2.29
N SER A 32 3.82 10.17 -1.08
CA SER A 32 4.61 9.65 0.05
C SER A 32 4.15 8.25 0.49
N ILE A 33 2.86 7.92 0.34
CA ILE A 33 2.35 6.56 0.54
C ILE A 33 2.99 5.62 -0.50
N ALA A 34 2.97 6.01 -1.78
CA ALA A 34 3.53 5.23 -2.86
C ALA A 34 5.05 5.01 -2.74
N GLU A 35 5.80 6.05 -2.37
CA GLU A 35 7.25 5.99 -2.16
C GLU A 35 7.61 5.04 -1.00
N SER A 36 6.91 5.12 0.12
CA SER A 36 7.14 4.19 1.24
C SER A 36 6.75 2.76 0.88
N LEU A 37 5.63 2.55 0.18
CA LEU A 37 5.25 1.21 -0.30
C LEU A 37 6.29 0.64 -1.26
N LYS A 38 6.82 1.46 -2.17
CA LYS A 38 7.91 1.07 -3.07
C LYS A 38 9.15 0.67 -2.28
N ARG A 39 9.58 1.48 -1.30
CA ARG A 39 10.73 1.15 -0.45
C ARG A 39 10.51 -0.15 0.33
N SER A 40 9.38 -0.30 1.02
CA SER A 40 9.04 -1.53 1.73
C SER A 40 8.98 -2.74 0.80
N ALA A 41 8.46 -2.54 -0.42
CA ALA A 41 8.47 -3.57 -1.44
C ALA A 41 9.89 -3.93 -1.85
N GLU A 42 10.74 -2.96 -2.19
CA GLU A 42 12.12 -3.17 -2.65
C GLU A 42 13.03 -3.75 -1.58
N HIS A 43 12.83 -3.38 -0.31
CA HIS A 43 13.67 -3.85 0.80
C HIS A 43 13.23 -5.20 1.38
N SER A 44 11.96 -5.60 1.22
CA SER A 44 11.52 -6.89 1.76
C SER A 44 12.23 -8.06 1.09
N GLN A 45 12.83 -8.94 1.88
CA GLN A 45 13.37 -10.22 1.41
C GLN A 45 12.35 -11.35 1.46
N ARG A 46 11.15 -11.12 2.04
CA ARG A 46 10.09 -12.12 2.26
C ARG A 46 9.06 -12.21 1.13
N ARG A 47 9.13 -11.30 0.16
CA ARG A 47 8.21 -11.25 -0.98
C ARG A 47 8.46 -12.40 -1.95
N LYS A 48 7.37 -13.03 -2.38
CA LYS A 48 7.35 -14.11 -3.37
C LYS A 48 7.07 -13.60 -4.78
N SER A 49 6.82 -12.31 -4.94
CA SER A 49 6.34 -11.67 -6.16
C SER A 49 7.09 -10.37 -6.47
N ASP A 50 6.89 -9.88 -7.68
CA ASP A 50 7.46 -8.62 -8.17
C ASP A 50 7.12 -7.44 -7.23
N PRO A 51 8.10 -6.56 -6.88
CA PRO A 51 7.90 -5.44 -5.96
C PRO A 51 6.64 -4.60 -6.23
N TYR A 52 6.36 -4.30 -7.49
CA TYR A 52 5.20 -3.50 -7.85
C TYR A 52 3.90 -4.26 -7.56
N ARG A 53 3.84 -5.55 -7.89
CA ARG A 53 2.67 -6.39 -7.57
C ARG A 53 2.46 -6.48 -6.07
N SER A 54 3.52 -6.68 -5.28
CA SER A 54 3.41 -6.72 -3.82
C SER A 54 2.88 -5.39 -3.26
N ALA A 55 3.44 -4.26 -3.71
CA ALA A 55 3.03 -2.92 -3.27
C ALA A 55 1.57 -2.58 -3.66
N MET A 56 1.18 -2.91 -4.89
CA MET A 56 -0.18 -2.64 -5.42
C MET A 56 -1.24 -3.50 -4.73
N SER A 57 -0.96 -4.80 -4.54
CA SER A 57 -1.82 -5.72 -3.80
C SER A 57 -1.99 -5.24 -2.36
N MET A 58 -0.91 -4.78 -1.74
CA MET A 58 -0.92 -4.26 -0.38
C MET A 58 -1.80 -3.01 -0.23
N LEU A 59 -1.66 -2.05 -1.14
CA LEU A 59 -2.47 -0.83 -1.15
C LEU A 59 -3.96 -1.14 -1.38
N THR A 60 -4.25 -2.05 -2.31
CA THR A 60 -5.62 -2.49 -2.61
C THR A 60 -6.23 -3.24 -1.43
N PHE A 61 -5.47 -4.11 -0.78
CA PHE A 61 -5.90 -4.82 0.43
C PHE A 61 -6.25 -3.83 1.54
N TYR A 62 -5.42 -2.83 1.79
CA TYR A 62 -5.68 -1.81 2.80
C TYR A 62 -7.01 -1.07 2.54
N ILE A 63 -7.25 -0.64 1.29
CA ILE A 63 -8.50 0.03 0.90
C ILE A 63 -9.70 -0.89 1.13
N ASN A 64 -9.62 -2.14 0.66
CA ASN A 64 -10.70 -3.11 0.79
C ASN A 64 -11.00 -3.45 2.25
N ARG A 65 -9.97 -3.59 3.09
CA ARG A 65 -10.08 -3.91 4.52
C ARG A 65 -10.62 -2.74 5.34
N ALA A 66 -10.21 -1.51 5.00
CA ALA A 66 -10.72 -0.31 5.63
C ALA A 66 -12.19 -0.07 5.32
N GLY A 67 -12.62 -0.40 4.09
CA GLY A 67 -14.01 -0.44 3.70
C GLY A 67 -14.78 0.80 4.14
N LYS A 68 -15.84 0.60 4.94
CA LYS A 68 -16.74 1.67 5.42
C LYS A 68 -16.14 2.57 6.50
N ASN A 69 -15.05 2.16 7.17
CA ASN A 69 -14.38 2.96 8.19
C ASN A 69 -13.39 3.98 7.60
N LEU A 70 -13.24 3.99 6.27
CA LEU A 70 -12.35 4.88 5.57
C LEU A 70 -13.11 6.12 5.08
N PRO A 71 -12.76 7.34 5.52
CA PRO A 71 -13.35 8.56 4.99
C PRO A 71 -13.15 8.63 3.47
N LYS A 72 -14.18 9.10 2.73
CA LYS A 72 -14.14 9.19 1.25
C LYS A 72 -12.89 9.91 0.75
N GLN A 73 -12.53 11.03 1.36
CA GLN A 73 -11.32 11.79 1.02
C GLN A 73 -10.03 10.96 1.19
N ARG A 74 -9.97 10.11 2.23
CA ARG A 74 -8.81 9.24 2.47
C ARG A 74 -8.76 8.09 1.47
N ARG A 75 -9.92 7.55 1.10
CA ARG A 75 -10.03 6.57 0.02
C ARG A 75 -9.53 7.16 -1.29
N GLU A 76 -9.96 8.35 -1.66
CA GLU A 76 -9.49 9.04 -2.88
C GLU A 76 -7.97 9.25 -2.87
N ARG A 77 -7.38 9.64 -1.73
CA ARG A 77 -5.90 9.73 -1.60
C ARG A 77 -5.20 8.38 -1.81
N LEU A 78 -5.76 7.30 -1.25
CA LEU A 78 -5.18 5.96 -1.39
C LEU A 78 -5.35 5.40 -2.81
N GLU A 79 -6.46 5.73 -3.48
CA GLU A 79 -6.64 5.42 -4.90
C GLU A 79 -5.65 6.22 -5.77
N ALA A 80 -5.45 7.52 -5.50
CA ALA A 80 -4.44 8.32 -6.16
C ALA A 80 -3.01 7.77 -5.92
N ALA A 81 -2.75 7.21 -4.74
CA ALA A 81 -1.47 6.58 -4.43
C ALA A 81 -1.20 5.36 -5.32
N LYS A 82 -2.22 4.67 -5.86
CA LYS A 82 -2.02 3.59 -6.84
C LYS A 82 -1.44 4.13 -8.14
N GLU A 83 -1.92 5.28 -8.60
CA GLU A 83 -1.39 5.93 -9.80
C GLU A 83 0.05 6.39 -9.60
N GLU A 84 0.34 7.01 -8.46
CA GLU A 84 1.71 7.40 -8.09
C GLU A 84 2.64 6.18 -8.04
N LEU A 85 2.17 5.07 -7.45
CA LEU A 85 2.93 3.82 -7.37
C LEU A 85 3.24 3.28 -8.77
N ARG A 86 2.28 3.30 -9.71
CA ARG A 86 2.53 2.92 -11.11
C ARG A 86 3.59 3.79 -11.76
N ALA A 87 3.51 5.11 -11.56
CA ALA A 87 4.48 6.06 -12.07
C ALA A 87 5.89 5.79 -11.52
N LEU A 88 6.02 5.56 -10.21
CA LEU A 88 7.29 5.27 -9.55
C LEU A 88 7.94 3.96 -10.02
N PHE A 89 7.15 2.98 -10.45
CA PHE A 89 7.63 1.73 -11.02
C PHE A 89 7.79 1.77 -12.55
N GLY A 90 7.63 2.94 -13.18
CA GLY A 90 7.75 3.10 -14.64
C GLY A 90 6.65 2.36 -15.43
N ARG A 91 5.60 1.87 -14.75
CA ARG A 91 4.43 1.27 -15.38
C ARG A 91 3.56 2.42 -15.88
N LYS A 92 3.79 2.89 -17.11
CA LYS A 92 2.90 3.85 -17.79
C LYS A 92 1.45 3.38 -17.68
N ARG A 93 0.50 4.33 -17.51
CA ARG A 93 -0.95 4.09 -17.48
C ARG A 93 -1.36 3.17 -18.64
N GLY A 94 -1.44 1.87 -18.36
CA GLY A 94 -2.11 0.93 -19.23
C GLY A 94 -3.60 1.11 -19.00
N HIS A 95 -4.18 2.13 -19.64
CA HIS A 95 -5.54 1.98 -20.14
C HIS A 95 -5.42 1.00 -21.31
N ALA A 96 -5.80 -0.24 -21.05
CA ALA A 96 -6.25 -1.18 -22.07
C ALA A 96 -7.55 -1.76 -21.56
#